data_AF-A0A239GUN5-F1
#
_entry.id   AF-A0A239GUN5-F1
#
_cell.length_a   1.000
_cell.length_b   1.000
_cell.length_c   1.000
_cell.angle_alpha   90.00
_cell.angle_beta   90.00
_cell.angle_gamma   90.00
#
_symmetry.space_group_name_H-M   'P 1'
#
loop_
_entity.id
_entity.type
_entity.pdbx_description
1 polymer ?
#
loop_
_entity_poly.entity_id
_entity_poly.type
_entity_poly.pdbx_seq_one_letter_code
_entity_poly.pdbx_strand_id
1 'polypeptide(L)'
;MHYLLNAFLIFIIGYFAVRLAIRPLLDHLDQQEEITIDEQNSGLTKLRDIDVLDNTELEEIIALYNNKTKIKENNEKYKKYENVLNELKETGYFTEEDYLNRMTKLRKYLKVD
;
A
#
# COMPACT_ATOMS: atom_id res chain seq x y z
N MET A 1 11.46 2.85 42.68
CA MET A 1 10.80 3.54 41.55
C MET A 1 11.73 3.81 40.35
N HIS A 2 12.97 4.28 40.54
CA HIS A 2 13.88 4.59 39.42
C HIS A 2 14.27 3.41 38.52
N TYR A 3 14.44 2.21 39.07
CA TYR A 3 14.85 1.03 38.29
C TYR A 3 13.79 0.55 37.28
N LEU A 4 12.50 0.69 37.61
CA LEU A 4 11.40 0.33 36.70
C LEU A 4 11.27 1.33 35.55
N LEU A 5 11.47 2.63 35.82
CA LEU A 5 11.47 3.67 34.79
C LEU A 5 12.62 3.47 33.80
N ASN A 6 13.81 3.13 34.30
CA ASN A 6 14.97 2.85 33.46
C ASN A 6 14.79 1.60 32.61
N ALA A 7 14.20 0.53 33.16
CA ALA A 7 13.90 -0.68 32.41
C ALA A 7 12.91 -0.41 31.25
N PHE A 8 11.89 0.42 31.50
CA PHE A 8 10.92 0.83 30.49
C PHE A 8 11.54 1.65 29.36
N LEU A 9 12.42 2.60 29.69
CA LEU A 9 13.15 3.40 28.70
C LEU A 9 14.06 2.53 27.81
N ILE A 10 14.78 1.58 28.41
CA ILE A 10 15.65 0.64 27.66
C ILE A 10 14.82 -0.23 26.72
N PHE A 11 13.63 -0.68 27.17
CA PHE A 11 12.73 -1.47 26.34
C PHE A 11 12.25 -0.68 25.10
N ILE A 12 11.86 0.58 25.29
CA ILE A 12 11.45 1.46 24.18
C ILE A 12 12.60 1.65 23.19
N ILE A 13 13.79 2.01 23.68
CA ILE A 13 14.95 2.25 22.82
C ILE A 13 15.33 0.99 22.04
N GLY A 14 15.34 -0.17 22.70
CA GLY A 14 15.60 -1.46 22.07
C GLY A 14 14.57 -1.80 20.99
N TYR A 15 13.28 -1.64 21.29
CA TYR A 15 12.19 -1.88 20.35
C TYR A 15 12.31 -1.01 19.09
N PHE A 16 12.57 0.29 19.27
CA PHE A 16 12.72 1.22 18.14
C PHE A 16 13.99 0.95 17.32
N ALA A 17 15.11 0.61 17.96
CA ALA A 17 16.35 0.26 17.26
C ALA A 17 16.18 -0.97 16.37
N VAL A 18 15.55 -2.02 16.89
CA VAL A 18 15.23 -3.24 16.12
C VAL A 18 14.27 -2.93 14.98
N ARG A 19 13.20 -2.18 15.24
CA ARG A 19 12.22 -1.77 14.22
C ARG A 19 12.85 -0.95 13.09
N LEU A 20 13.79 -0.06 13.42
CA LEU A 20 14.50 0.77 12.43
C LEU A 20 15.47 -0.05 11.58
N ALA A 21 16.16 -1.02 12.18
CA ALA A 21 17.08 -1.90 11.46
C ALA A 21 16.38 -2.87 10.49
N ILE A 22 15.16 -3.31 10.84
CA ILE A 22 14.38 -4.23 9.98
C ILE A 22 13.64 -3.47 8.86
N ARG A 23 13.34 -2.18 9.04
CA ARG A 23 12.65 -1.32 8.06
C ARG A 23 13.23 -1.38 6.62
N PRO A 24 14.55 -1.19 6.40
CA PRO A 24 15.10 -1.25 5.04
C PRO A 24 15.01 -2.65 4.42
N LEU A 25 15.04 -3.73 5.22
CA LEU A 25 14.84 -5.09 4.72
C LEU A 25 13.40 -5.33 4.23
N LEU A 26 12.41 -4.68 4.86
CA LEU A 26 11.01 -4.72 4.45
C LEU A 26 10.75 -3.86 3.20
N ASP A 27 11.39 -2.69 3.09
CA ASP A 27 11.28 -1.84 1.89
C ASP A 27 11.78 -2.58 0.63
N HIS A 28 12.81 -3.42 0.74
CA HIS A 28 13.30 -4.22 -0.40
C HIS A 28 12.36 -5.38 -0.79
N LEU A 29 11.44 -5.81 0.08
CA LEU A 29 10.42 -6.81 -0.24
C LEU A 29 9.25 -6.19 -1.02
N ASP A 30 8.98 -4.90 -0.82
CA ASP A 30 8.02 -4.12 -1.60
C ASP A 30 8.60 -3.65 -2.96
N GLN A 31 9.91 -3.83 -3.19
CA GLN A 31 10.63 -3.51 -4.44
C GLN A 31 10.68 -4.67 -5.45
N GLN A 32 9.71 -5.59 -5.45
CA GLN A 32 9.48 -6.35 -6.70
C GLN A 32 9.21 -5.31 -7.78
N GLU A 33 10.11 -5.21 -8.77
CA GLU A 33 10.00 -4.29 -9.91
C GLU A 33 8.55 -4.28 -10.37
N GLU A 34 7.87 -3.17 -10.09
CA GLU A 34 6.50 -2.99 -10.51
C GLU A 34 6.55 -2.84 -12.01
N ILE A 35 6.38 -3.97 -12.72
CA ILE A 35 6.31 -3.99 -14.17
C ILE A 35 5.23 -2.99 -14.56
N THR A 36 5.64 -1.93 -15.25
CA THR A 36 4.72 -0.87 -15.62
C THR A 36 3.63 -1.45 -16.54
N ILE A 37 2.43 -0.87 -16.49
CA ILE A 37 1.32 -1.28 -17.34
C ILE A 37 1.73 -1.30 -18.83
N ASP A 38 2.57 -0.35 -19.25
CA ASP A 38 3.08 -0.24 -20.62
C ASP A 38 3.98 -1.43 -21.01
N GLU A 39 4.88 -1.82 -20.11
CA GLU A 39 5.81 -2.94 -20.31
C GLU A 39 5.07 -4.28 -20.28
N GLN A 40 4.06 -4.41 -19.43
CA GLN A 40 3.18 -5.58 -19.36
C GLN A 40 2.31 -5.72 -20.62
N ASN A 41 1.71 -4.62 -21.09
CA ASN A 41 0.91 -4.60 -22.32
C ASN A 41 1.77 -4.89 -23.56
N SER A 42 3.01 -4.40 -23.58
CA SER A 42 3.99 -4.74 -24.63
C SER A 42 4.29 -6.25 -24.65
N GLY A 43 4.45 -6.87 -23.48
CA GLY A 43 4.61 -8.32 -23.36
C GLY A 43 3.40 -9.11 -23.90
N LEU A 44 2.18 -8.69 -23.52
CA LEU A 44 0.94 -9.32 -24.00
C LEU A 44 0.77 -9.17 -25.53
N THR A 45 1.18 -8.04 -26.08
CA THR A 45 1.19 -7.81 -27.54
C THR A 45 2.13 -8.78 -28.27
N LYS A 46 3.32 -9.04 -27.70
CA LYS A 46 4.25 -10.04 -28.23
C LYS A 46 3.69 -11.45 -28.18
N LEU A 47 2.92 -11.79 -27.13
CA LEU A 47 2.24 -13.08 -27.03
C LEU A 47 1.17 -13.26 -28.11
N ARG A 48 0.44 -12.19 -28.45
CA ARG A 48 -0.44 -12.18 -29.62
C ARG A 48 0.35 -12.36 -30.93
N ASP A 49 1.47 -11.67 -31.08
CA ASP A 49 2.27 -11.71 -32.32
C ASP A 49 2.88 -13.09 -32.62
N ILE A 50 3.00 -13.95 -31.61
CA ILE A 50 3.43 -15.36 -31.74
C ILE A 50 2.25 -16.34 -31.76
N ASP A 51 1.02 -15.85 -31.94
CA ASP A 51 -0.21 -16.65 -32.02
C ASP A 51 -0.52 -17.47 -30.75
N VAL A 52 0.02 -17.06 -29.60
CA VAL A 52 -0.25 -17.69 -28.28
C VAL A 52 -1.54 -17.14 -27.66
N LEU A 53 -1.90 -15.89 -27.97
CA LEU A 53 -3.15 -15.26 -27.57
C LEU A 53 -3.88 -14.76 -28.80
N ASP A 54 -5.18 -14.99 -28.88
CA ASP A 54 -6.01 -14.31 -29.87
C ASP A 54 -6.33 -12.86 -29.46
N ASN A 55 -6.92 -12.08 -30.38
CA ASN A 55 -7.25 -10.68 -30.11
C ASN A 55 -8.29 -10.50 -29.00
N THR A 56 -9.21 -11.45 -28.86
CA THR A 56 -10.25 -11.41 -27.83
C THR A 56 -9.63 -11.69 -26.45
N GLU A 57 -8.80 -12.72 -26.37
CA GLU A 57 -8.07 -13.09 -25.15
C GLU A 57 -7.13 -11.96 -24.71
N LEU A 58 -6.45 -11.29 -25.66
CA LEU A 58 -5.61 -10.14 -25.36
C LEU A 58 -6.39 -9.01 -24.70
N GLU A 59 -7.55 -8.64 -25.25
CA GLU A 59 -8.39 -7.56 -24.70
C GLU A 59 -8.93 -7.91 -23.30
N GLU A 60 -9.38 -9.14 -23.09
CA GLU A 60 -9.87 -9.60 -21.80
C GLU A 60 -8.76 -9.60 -20.73
N ILE A 61 -7.56 -10.06 -21.10
CA ILE A 61 -6.41 -10.10 -20.20
C ILE A 61 -5.95 -8.68 -19.85
N ILE A 62 -5.88 -7.77 -20.82
CA ILE A 62 -5.56 -6.35 -20.56
C ILE A 62 -6.60 -5.73 -19.61
N ALA A 63 -7.89 -5.99 -19.81
CA ALA A 63 -8.94 -5.49 -18.93
C ALA A 63 -8.80 -6.03 -17.49
N LEU A 64 -8.47 -7.32 -17.34
CA LEU A 64 -8.23 -7.97 -16.06
C LEU A 64 -7.03 -7.37 -15.33
N TYR A 65 -5.89 -7.22 -16.00
CA TYR A 65 -4.69 -6.64 -15.40
C TYR A 65 -4.90 -5.18 -15.01
N ASN A 66 -5.49 -4.36 -15.89
CA ASN A 66 -5.78 -2.96 -15.57
C ASN A 66 -6.70 -2.81 -14.36
N ASN A 67 -7.70 -3.69 -14.20
CA ASN A 67 -8.57 -3.65 -13.02
C ASN A 67 -7.80 -4.06 -11.74
N LYS A 68 -7.00 -5.13 -11.79
CA LYS A 68 -6.17 -5.56 -10.66
C LYS A 68 -5.17 -4.49 -10.23
N THR A 69 -4.49 -3.87 -11.18
CA THR A 69 -3.52 -2.79 -10.90
C THR A 69 -4.22 -1.58 -10.30
N LYS A 70 -5.38 -1.18 -10.82
CA LYS A 70 -6.18 -0.10 -10.24
C LYS A 70 -6.62 -0.38 -8.80
N ILE A 71 -7.01 -1.62 -8.50
CA ILE A 71 -7.35 -2.04 -7.13
C ILE A 71 -6.11 -1.96 -6.23
N LYS A 72 -4.95 -2.45 -6.70
CA LYS A 72 -3.68 -2.38 -5.97
C LYS A 72 -3.29 -0.93 -5.68
N GLU A 73 -3.27 -0.06 -6.68
CA GLU A 73 -2.97 1.37 -6.53
C GLU A 73 -3.93 2.06 -5.54
N ASN A 74 -5.23 1.75 -5.63
CA ASN A 74 -6.22 2.32 -4.73
C ASN A 74 -5.99 1.87 -3.29
N ASN A 75 -5.61 0.62 -3.06
CA ASN A 75 -5.26 0.10 -1.74
C ASN A 75 -3.98 0.75 -1.18
N GLU A 76 -2.97 0.97 -2.00
CA GLU A 76 -1.74 1.67 -1.59
C GLU A 76 -2.02 3.14 -1.23
N LYS A 77 -2.78 3.84 -2.09
CA LYS A 77 -3.24 5.21 -1.81
C LYS A 77 -4.08 5.25 -0.52
N TYR A 78 -4.94 4.26 -0.32
CA TYR A 78 -5.76 4.15 0.89
C TYR A 78 -4.87 4.04 2.14
N LYS A 79 -3.92 3.09 2.19
CA LYS A 79 -2.99 2.94 3.32
C LYS A 79 -2.20 4.22 3.60
N LYS A 80 -1.71 4.88 2.55
CA LYS A 80 -0.96 6.13 2.69
C LYS A 80 -1.80 7.22 3.33
N TYR A 81 -3.04 7.41 2.87
CA TYR A 81 -3.94 8.43 3.42
C TYR A 81 -4.49 8.05 4.80
N GLU A 82 -4.68 6.75 5.06
CA GLU A 82 -5.06 6.24 6.38
C GLU A 82 -4.02 6.60 7.44
N ASN A 83 -2.73 6.39 7.14
CA ASN A 83 -1.64 6.78 8.04
C ASN A 83 -1.66 8.29 8.34
N VAL A 84 -1.82 9.14 7.31
CA VAL A 84 -1.90 10.59 7.49
C VAL A 84 -3.10 10.98 8.36
N LEU A 85 -4.28 10.40 8.11
CA LEU A 85 -5.47 10.68 8.91
C LEU A 85 -5.32 10.22 10.36
N ASN A 86 -4.63 9.10 10.59
CA ASN A 86 -4.36 8.60 11.94
C ASN A 86 -3.36 9.50 12.68
N GLU A 87 -2.28 9.95 12.03
CA GLU A 87 -1.34 10.90 12.63
C GLU A 87 -2.03 12.21 13.03
N LEU A 88 -2.89 12.74 12.16
CA LEU A 88 -3.68 13.95 12.46
C LEU A 88 -4.62 13.72 13.65
N LYS A 89 -5.22 12.55 13.76
CA LYS A 89 -6.04 12.18 14.93
C LYS A 89 -5.19 12.13 16.21
N GLU A 90 -4.04 11.48 16.17
CA GLU A 90 -3.13 11.36 17.31
C GLU A 90 -2.59 12.72 17.79
N THR A 91 -2.40 13.68 16.86
CA THR A 91 -2.02 15.06 17.20
C THR A 91 -3.16 15.92 17.76
N GLY A 92 -4.38 15.39 17.82
CA GLY A 92 -5.57 16.11 18.30
C GLY A 92 -6.15 17.10 17.29
N TYR A 93 -5.74 17.04 16.02
CA TYR A 93 -6.31 17.89 14.97
C TYR A 93 -7.75 17.49 14.62
N PHE A 94 -8.10 16.22 14.82
CA PHE A 94 -9.45 15.69 14.64
C PHE A 94 -9.98 15.06 15.92
N THR A 95 -11.30 15.13 16.09
CA THR A 95 -12.01 14.26 17.02
C THR A 95 -12.12 12.84 16.45
N GLU A 96 -12.42 11.85 17.29
CA GLU A 96 -12.63 10.46 16.82
C GLU A 96 -13.77 10.39 15.79
N GLU A 97 -14.83 11.17 15.98
CA GLU A 97 -15.99 11.21 15.08
C GLU A 97 -15.62 11.81 13.71
N ASP A 98 -14.81 12.87 13.70
CA ASP A 98 -14.28 13.46 12.46
C ASP A 98 -13.38 12.49 11.70
N TYR A 99 -12.55 11.74 12.42
CA TYR A 99 -11.69 10.72 11.84
C TYR A 99 -12.52 9.63 11.16
N LEU A 100 -13.54 9.08 11.83
CA LEU A 100 -14.40 8.03 11.27
C LEU A 100 -15.17 8.50 10.03
N ASN A 101 -15.69 9.71 10.05
CA ASN A 101 -16.39 10.30 8.89
C ASN A 101 -15.43 10.47 7.69
N ARG A 102 -14.21 10.95 7.93
CA ARG A 102 -13.19 11.12 6.89
C ARG A 102 -12.72 9.77 6.34
N MET A 103 -12.54 8.77 7.19
CA MET A 103 -12.17 7.42 6.78
C MET A 103 -13.24 6.79 5.89
N THR A 104 -14.52 6.98 6.24
CA THR A 104 -15.65 6.51 5.43
C THR A 104 -15.66 7.15 4.04
N LYS A 105 -15.40 8.46 3.96
CA LYS A 105 -15.29 9.18 2.68
C LYS A 105 -14.11 8.67 1.85
N LEU A 106 -12.97 8.40 2.50
CA LEU A 106 -11.76 7.90 1.86
C LEU A 106 -11.99 6.51 1.23
N ARG A 107 -12.58 5.57 1.98
CA ARG A 107 -12.95 4.24 1.47
C ARG A 107 -13.85 4.33 0.25
N LYS A 108 -14.90 5.16 0.33
CA LYS A 108 -15.85 5.37 -0.78
C LYS A 108 -15.17 5.96 -2.01
N TYR A 109 -14.27 6.92 -1.84
CA TYR A 109 -13.57 7.58 -2.95
C TYR A 109 -12.65 6.61 -3.70
N LEU A 110 -11.89 5.80 -2.97
CA LEU A 110 -10.95 4.83 -3.54
C LEU A 110 -11.60 3.49 -3.93
N LYS A 111 -12.88 3.30 -3.62
CA LYS A 111 -13.61 2.04 -3.84
C LYS A 111 -12.90 0.84 -3.20
N VAL A 112 -12.44 1.05 -1.97
CA VAL A 112 -11.81 0.04 -1.12
C VAL A 112 -12.83 -0.36 -0.06
N ASP A 113 -13.14 -1.66 0.04
CA ASP A 113 -14.08 -2.22 1.02
C ASP A 113 -13.43 -2.39 2.41
#